data_AF-A0A6A7C4Z7-F1
#
_entry.id   AF-A0A6A7C4Z7-F1
#
_cell.length_a   1.000
_cell.length_b   1.000
_cell.length_c   1.000
_cell.angle_alpha   90.00
_cell.angle_beta   90.00
_cell.angle_gamma   90.00
#
_symmetry.space_group_name_H-M   'P 1'
#
loop_
_entity.id
_entity.type
_entity.pdbx_description
1 polymer ?
#
loop_
_entity_poly.entity_id
_entity_poly.type
_entity_poly.pdbx_seq_one_letter_code
_entity_poly.pdbx_strand_id
1 'polypeptide(L)'
;MAEEDKTSQLKSALWFSIGQTVDAVGMTQDCNASPHFIGGLSELVWAQIENAACDLEAFARHAGRSTICDKDVILLARRNEGLERVLSTTADEVKKGKR
;
A
#
# COMPACT_ATOMS: atom_id res chain seq x y z
N MET A 1 -19.40 3.25 -17.15
CA MET A 1 -20.22 2.22 -16.50
C MET A 1 -19.39 1.05 -15.98
N ALA A 2 -18.85 0.13 -16.79
CA ALA A 2 -18.09 -1.02 -16.27
C ALA A 2 -16.83 -0.69 -15.45
N GLU A 3 -16.13 0.39 -15.80
CA GLU A 3 -14.93 0.85 -15.09
C GLU A 3 -15.26 1.56 -13.76
N GLU A 4 -16.43 2.17 -13.70
CA GLU A 4 -17.00 2.83 -12.53
C GLU A 4 -17.47 1.79 -11.49
N ASP A 5 -18.06 0.70 -11.98
CA ASP A 5 -18.42 -0.47 -11.16
C ASP A 5 -17.18 -1.13 -10.55
N LYS A 6 -16.12 -1.33 -11.35
CA LYS A 6 -14.86 -1.91 -10.88
C LYS A 6 -14.18 -1.03 -9.84
N THR A 7 -14.15 0.28 -10.06
CA THR A 7 -13.59 1.25 -9.10
C THR A 7 -14.35 1.20 -7.78
N SER A 8 -15.68 1.17 -7.82
CA SER A 8 -16.53 1.07 -6.64
C SER A 8 -16.29 -0.23 -5.87
N GLN A 9 -16.12 -1.36 -6.58
CA GLN A 9 -15.77 -2.64 -5.97
C GLN A 9 -14.40 -2.62 -5.28
N LEU A 10 -13.37 -2.04 -5.93
CA LEU A 10 -12.03 -1.92 -5.36
C LEU A 10 -12.03 -1.01 -4.12
N LYS A 11 -12.72 0.13 -4.17
CA LYS A 11 -12.88 1.03 -3.02
C LYS A 11 -13.58 0.34 -1.85
N SER A 12 -14.62 -0.46 -2.14
CA SER A 12 -15.33 -1.22 -1.10
C SER A 12 -14.44 -2.28 -0.44
N ALA A 13 -13.64 -3.00 -1.23
CA ALA A 13 -12.67 -3.96 -0.72
C ALA A 13 -11.57 -3.28 0.11
N LEU A 14 -11.09 -2.12 -0.33
CA LEU A 14 -10.11 -1.33 0.40
C LEU A 14 -10.67 -0.85 1.74
N TRP A 15 -11.87 -0.29 1.75
CA TRP A 15 -12.55 0.16 2.98
C TRP A 15 -12.68 -0.97 3.99
N PHE A 16 -13.08 -2.17 3.54
CA PHE A 16 -13.18 -3.35 4.41
C PHE A 16 -11.83 -3.74 5.02
N SER A 17 -10.76 -3.80 4.21
CA SER A 17 -9.42 -4.14 4.68
C SER A 17 -8.85 -3.09 5.66
N ILE A 18 -9.15 -1.81 5.41
CA ILE A 18 -8.76 -0.72 6.32
C ILE A 18 -9.52 -0.82 7.63
N GLY A 19 -10.83 -1.10 7.60
CA GLY A 19 -11.62 -1.35 8.80
C GLY A 19 -11.00 -2.43 9.68
N GLN A 20 -10.67 -3.59 9.09
CA GLN A 20 -10.01 -4.68 9.82
C GLN A 20 -8.66 -4.28 10.42
N THR A 21 -7.86 -3.51 9.67
CA THR A 21 -6.55 -3.02 10.14
C THR A 21 -6.72 -2.04 11.30
N VAL A 22 -7.66 -1.11 11.18
CA VAL A 22 -7.96 -0.12 12.22
C VAL A 22 -8.51 -0.79 13.46
N ASP A 23 -9.39 -1.78 13.34
CA ASP A 23 -9.92 -2.54 14.46
C ASP A 23 -8.80 -3.29 15.21
N ALA A 24 -7.89 -3.94 14.48
CA ALA A 24 -6.75 -4.63 15.08
C ALA A 24 -5.84 -3.66 15.86
N VAL A 25 -5.59 -2.47 15.32
CA VAL A 25 -4.81 -1.43 16.01
C VAL A 25 -5.58 -0.86 17.20
N GLY A 26 -6.88 -0.59 17.05
CA GLY A 26 -7.75 -0.08 18.11
C GLY A 26 -7.81 -1.01 19.32
N MET A 27 -7.87 -2.31 19.10
CA MET A 27 -7.78 -3.31 20.17
C MET A 27 -6.46 -3.22 20.95
N THR A 28 -5.33 -2.98 20.27
CA THR A 28 -4.02 -2.85 20.93
C THR A 28 -3.82 -1.52 21.66
N GLN A 29 -4.50 -0.47 21.20
CA GLN A 29 -4.39 0.89 21.78
C GLN A 29 -5.53 1.22 22.75
N ASP A 30 -6.44 0.26 23.02
CA ASP A 30 -7.65 0.43 23.82
C ASP A 30 -8.47 1.65 23.38
N CYS A 31 -8.66 1.80 22.06
CA CYS A 31 -9.38 2.93 21.48
C CYS A 31 -10.28 2.50 20.32
N ASN A 32 -11.30 3.33 20.05
CA ASN A 32 -12.24 3.11 18.96
C ASN A 32 -12.06 4.17 17.88
N ALA A 33 -12.07 3.75 16.62
CA ALA A 33 -12.08 4.66 15.48
C ALA A 33 -13.51 5.05 15.09
N SER A 34 -13.72 6.32 14.75
CA SER A 34 -15.01 6.76 14.24
C SER A 34 -15.20 6.32 12.77
N PRO A 35 -16.44 6.12 12.30
CA PRO A 35 -16.70 5.83 10.89
C PRO A 35 -16.13 6.88 9.94
N HIS A 36 -16.13 8.16 10.36
CA HIS A 36 -15.54 9.26 9.58
C HIS A 36 -14.02 9.15 9.48
N PHE A 37 -13.33 8.72 10.54
CA PHE A 37 -11.89 8.47 10.50
C PHE A 37 -11.56 7.33 9.53
N ILE A 38 -12.29 6.20 9.60
CA ILE A 38 -12.09 5.06 8.70
C ILE A 38 -12.35 5.47 7.24
N GLY A 39 -13.40 6.26 6.98
CA GLY A 39 -13.70 6.80 5.65
C GLY A 39 -12.58 7.72 5.13
N GLY A 40 -12.12 8.66 5.97
CA GLY A 40 -11.01 9.56 5.60
C GLY A 40 -9.70 8.83 5.35
N LEU A 41 -9.37 7.83 6.19
CA LEU A 41 -8.20 6.97 5.98
C LEU A 41 -8.32 6.16 4.68
N SER A 42 -9.53 5.70 4.34
CA SER A 42 -9.77 4.95 3.09
C SER A 42 -9.49 5.77 1.85
N GLU A 43 -9.96 7.02 1.80
CA GLU A 43 -9.66 7.91 0.68
C GLU A 43 -8.19 8.33 0.65
N LEU A 44 -7.55 8.51 1.81
CA LEU A 44 -6.12 8.78 1.89
C LEU A 44 -5.29 7.64 1.31
N VAL A 45 -5.59 6.39 1.70
CA VAL A 45 -4.88 5.21 1.19
C VAL A 45 -5.15 5.01 -0.29
N TRP A 46 -6.37 5.27 -0.77
CA TRP A 46 -6.69 5.24 -2.20
C TRP A 46 -5.79 6.20 -3.00
N ALA A 47 -5.72 7.47 -2.58
CA ALA A 47 -4.84 8.46 -3.21
C ALA A 47 -3.35 8.06 -3.12
N GLN A 48 -2.94 7.43 -2.02
CA GLN A 48 -1.57 6.95 -1.86
C GLN A 48 -1.23 5.79 -2.81
N ILE A 49 -2.19 4.91 -3.11
CA ILE A 49 -2.02 3.83 -4.10
C ILE A 49 -1.80 4.42 -5.50
N GLU A 50 -2.54 5.45 -5.88
CA GLU A 50 -2.36 6.14 -7.17
C GLU A 50 -0.95 6.73 -7.29
N ASN A 51 -0.49 7.46 -6.26
CA ASN A 51 0.86 7.99 -6.22
C ASN A 51 1.93 6.90 -6.30
N ALA A 52 1.77 5.82 -5.51
CA ALA A 52 2.70 4.71 -5.49
C ALA A 52 2.77 3.99 -6.83
N ALA A 53 1.64 3.79 -7.51
CA ALA A 53 1.60 3.14 -8.82
C ALA A 53 2.38 3.96 -9.88
N CYS A 54 2.16 5.28 -9.93
CA CYS A 54 2.88 6.18 -10.82
C CYS A 54 4.40 6.17 -10.57
N ASP A 55 4.79 6.25 -9.29
CA ASP A 55 6.20 6.22 -8.89
C ASP A 55 6.87 4.89 -9.27
N LEU A 56 6.23 3.75 -8.98
CA LEU A 56 6.77 2.43 -9.31
C LEU A 56 6.97 2.25 -10.82
N GLU A 57 6.02 2.70 -11.63
CA GLU A 57 6.16 2.66 -13.08
C GLU A 57 7.32 3.55 -13.56
N ALA A 58 7.44 4.75 -13.01
CA ALA A 58 8.52 5.68 -13.34
C ALA A 58 9.90 5.10 -12.97
N PHE A 59 10.04 4.44 -11.82
CA PHE A 59 11.29 3.81 -11.39
C PHE A 59 11.69 2.64 -12.28
N ALA A 60 10.74 1.76 -12.62
CA ALA A 60 11.00 0.66 -13.54
C ALA A 60 11.47 1.19 -14.91
N ARG A 61 10.77 2.20 -15.44
CA ARG A 61 11.08 2.84 -16.72
C ARG A 61 12.44 3.53 -16.71
N HIS A 62 12.78 4.23 -15.63
CA HIS A 62 14.08 4.88 -15.46
C HIS A 62 15.24 3.87 -15.51
N ALA A 63 15.02 2.65 -15.02
CA ALA A 63 15.97 1.54 -15.11
C ALA A 63 15.90 0.74 -16.43
N GLY A 64 15.18 1.23 -17.45
CA GLY A 64 15.03 0.56 -18.75
C GLY A 64 14.17 -0.72 -18.72
N ARG A 65 13.33 -0.89 -17.69
CA ARG A 65 12.46 -2.06 -17.52
C ARG A 65 11.00 -1.70 -17.72
N SER A 66 10.22 -2.65 -18.24
CA SER A 66 8.74 -2.57 -18.29
C SER A 66 8.07 -3.37 -17.18
N THR A 67 8.84 -4.10 -16.38
CA THR A 67 8.36 -4.91 -15.26
C THR A 67 8.92 -4.37 -13.95
N ILE A 68 8.01 -4.03 -13.03
CA ILE A 68 8.32 -3.57 -11.66
C ILE A 68 8.97 -4.71 -10.87
N CYS A 69 10.02 -4.41 -10.11
CA CYS A 69 10.69 -5.34 -9.22
C CYS A 69 10.81 -4.80 -7.78
N ASP A 70 11.37 -5.61 -6.90
CA ASP A 70 11.58 -5.28 -5.47
C ASP A 70 12.38 -3.99 -5.27
N LYS A 71 13.34 -3.70 -6.14
CA LYS A 71 14.15 -2.46 -6.05
C LYS A 71 13.31 -1.20 -6.23
N ASP A 72 12.26 -1.25 -7.06
CA ASP A 72 11.36 -0.11 -7.28
C ASP A 72 10.53 0.16 -6.03
N VAL A 73 10.08 -0.90 -5.35
CA VAL A 73 9.32 -0.83 -4.10
C VAL A 73 10.19 -0.29 -2.95
N ILE A 74 11.44 -0.75 -2.85
CA ILE A 74 12.39 -0.23 -1.85
C ILE A 74 12.67 1.26 -2.11
N LEU A 75 12.83 1.66 -3.38
CA LEU A 75 13.07 3.07 -3.75
C LEU A 75 11.89 4.00 -3.42
N LEU A 76 10.67 3.47 -3.35
CA LEU A 76 9.50 4.22 -2.87
C LEU A 76 9.70 4.69 -1.41
N ALA A 77 10.40 3.93 -0.59
CA ALA A 77 10.65 4.24 0.82
C ALA A 77 11.91 5.10 1.09
N ARG A 78 12.62 5.57 0.05
CA ARG A 78 13.91 6.31 0.16
C ARG A 78 13.92 7.54 1.06
N ARG A 79 12.75 8.07 1.44
CA ARG A 79 12.61 9.23 2.33
C ARG A 79 12.41 8.85 3.80
N ASN A 80 12.33 7.56 4.11
CA ASN A 80 12.12 7.03 5.45
C ASN A 80 13.00 5.79 5.64
N GLU A 81 14.16 5.99 6.26
CA GLU A 81 15.14 4.93 6.53
C GLU A 81 14.58 3.76 7.37
N GLY A 82 13.59 4.02 8.22
CA GLY A 82 12.90 2.98 8.97
C GLY A 82 12.09 2.08 8.05
N LEU A 83 11.27 2.69 7.19
CA LEU A 83 10.45 1.98 6.22
C LEU A 83 11.31 1.25 5.18
N GLU A 84 12.38 1.89 4.70
CA GLU A 84 13.31 1.28 3.73
C GLU A 84 13.94 -0.01 4.28
N ARG A 85 14.34 0.00 5.56
CA ARG A 85 14.86 -1.20 6.26
C ARG A 85 13.82 -2.30 6.36
N VAL A 86 12.58 -1.97 6.73
CA VAL A 86 11.49 -2.94 6.82
C VAL A 86 11.24 -3.57 5.44
N LEU A 87 11.06 -2.76 4.40
CA LEU A 87 10.79 -3.26 3.05
C LEU A 87 11.94 -4.09 2.48
N SER A 88 13.19 -3.69 2.74
CA SER A 88 14.37 -4.45 2.32
C SER A 88 14.41 -5.83 2.98
N THR A 89 14.15 -5.89 4.28
CA THR A 89 14.08 -7.15 5.05
C THR A 89 12.98 -8.06 4.50
N THR A 90 11.77 -7.51 4.29
CA THR A 90 10.65 -8.26 3.73
C THR A 90 10.95 -8.75 2.30
N ALA A 91 11.60 -7.95 1.47
CA ALA A 91 11.98 -8.36 0.12
C ALA A 91 12.92 -9.57 0.13
N ASP A 92 13.88 -9.61 1.06
CA ASP A 92 14.80 -10.74 1.23
C ASP A 92 14.09 -12.00 1.74
N GLU A 93 13.14 -11.85 2.66
CA GLU A 93 12.31 -12.96 3.15
C GLU A 93 11.46 -13.57 2.03
N VAL A 94 10.79 -12.73 1.23
CA VAL A 94 9.99 -13.18 0.08
C VAL A 94 10.85 -13.91 -0.96
N LYS A 95 12.10 -13.47 -1.19
CA LYS A 95 13.03 -14.17 -2.08
C LYS A 95 13.45 -15.53 -1.54
N LYS A 96 13.65 -15.66 -0.22
CA LYS A 96 14.00 -16.92 0.44
C LYS A 96 12.84 -17.91 0.45
N GLY A 97 11.62 -17.46 0.69
CA GLY A 97 10.41 -18.30 0.70
C GLY A 97 9.97 -18.81 -0.68
N LYS A 98 10.51 -18.26 -1.77
CA LYS A 98 10.33 -18.75 -3.14
C LYS A 98 11.30 -19.88 -3.54
N ARG A 99 12.15 -20.34 -2.62
CA ARG A 99 13.08 -21.47 -2.82
C ARG A 99 12.55 -22.75 -2.20
#